data_AF-A0A2P5M9F3-F1
#
_entry.id   AF-A0A2P5M9F3-F1
#
_cell.length_a   1.000
_cell.length_b   1.000
_cell.length_c   1.000
_cell.angle_alpha   90.00
_cell.angle_beta   90.00
_cell.angle_gamma   90.00
#
_symmetry.space_group_name_H-M   'P 1'
#
loop_
_entity.id
_entity.type
_entity.pdbx_description
1 polymer ?
#
loop_
_entity_poly.entity_id
_entity_poly.type
_entity_poly.pdbx_seq_one_letter_code
_entity_poly.pdbx_strand_id
1 'polypeptide(L)'
;MAMNFLHTQCLFSARIQRLSRVLAGACLVLTVVLPLVVALYWLWADPVTLAVRANLPPGAVQGGLFAWQRIAGGLLTELVLVFLLLGIRQARRCLLLFTGNYVFTRQAVTYLSRFAAWAAVSALAEILAATIISTILTAGNPPGMQHIAVGVGSDQLMLLFFAGMVWLMAGVISQGQKLAEENASFV
;
A
#
# COMPACT_ATOMS: atom_id res chain seq x y z
N MET A 1 -3.67 -45.84 -2.62
CA MET A 1 -3.46 -44.60 -3.40
C MET A 1 -4.31 -43.42 -2.90
N ALA A 2 -5.58 -43.63 -2.51
CA ALA A 2 -6.44 -42.56 -1.96
C ALA A 2 -5.99 -41.95 -0.62
N MET A 3 -5.33 -42.73 0.25
CA MET A 3 -4.83 -42.26 1.57
C MET A 3 -3.70 -41.23 1.47
N ASN A 4 -2.85 -41.29 0.43
CA ASN A 4 -1.82 -40.27 0.19
C ASN A 4 -2.43 -38.94 -0.30
N PHE A 5 -3.53 -38.98 -1.06
CA PHE A 5 -4.20 -37.77 -1.54
C PHE A 5 -4.83 -36.96 -0.39
N LEU A 6 -5.49 -37.64 0.56
CA LEU A 6 -6.08 -37.00 1.73
C LEU A 6 -5.02 -36.37 2.67
N HIS A 7 -3.91 -37.07 2.90
CA HIS A 7 -2.81 -36.54 3.72
C HIS A 7 -2.15 -35.31 3.09
N THR A 8 -1.97 -35.32 1.76
CA THR A 8 -1.36 -34.19 1.02
C THR A 8 -2.28 -32.96 1.01
N GLN A 9 -3.60 -33.14 0.88
CA GLN A 9 -4.57 -32.04 0.95
C GLN A 9 -4.69 -31.41 2.35
N CYS A 10 -4.56 -32.22 3.40
CA CYS A 10 -4.60 -31.75 4.79
C CYS A 10 -3.35 -30.91 5.13
N LEU A 11 -2.16 -31.38 4.72
CA LEU A 11 -0.90 -30.64 4.90
C LEU A 11 -0.88 -29.33 4.09
N PHE A 12 -1.40 -29.35 2.86
CA PHE A 12 -1.51 -28.15 2.02
C PHE A 12 -2.39 -27.08 2.67
N SER A 13 -3.55 -27.48 3.21
CA SER A 13 -4.48 -26.59 3.91
C SER A 13 -3.87 -26.00 5.18
N ALA A 14 -3.21 -26.82 6.01
CA ALA A 14 -2.55 -26.36 7.22
C ALA A 14 -1.39 -25.37 6.95
N ARG A 15 -0.63 -25.60 5.87
CA ARG A 15 0.44 -24.67 5.44
C ARG A 15 -0.14 -23.32 5.01
N ILE A 16 -1.21 -23.32 4.22
CA ILE A 16 -1.89 -22.08 3.80
C ILE A 16 -2.41 -21.32 5.01
N GLN A 17 -3.10 -21.98 5.93
CA GLN A 17 -3.61 -21.34 7.15
C GLN A 17 -2.48 -20.72 8.00
N ARG A 18 -1.36 -21.43 8.14
CA ARG A 18 -0.19 -20.93 8.89
C ARG A 18 0.41 -19.70 8.20
N LEU A 19 0.61 -19.76 6.89
CA LEU A 19 1.11 -18.63 6.10
C LEU A 19 0.17 -17.43 6.19
N SER A 20 -1.14 -17.63 6.02
CA SER A 20 -2.12 -16.56 6.13
C SER A 20 -2.13 -15.92 7.52
N ARG A 21 -1.98 -16.72 8.59
CA ARG A 21 -1.89 -16.20 9.96
C ARG A 21 -0.61 -15.38 10.18
N VAL A 22 0.53 -15.86 9.68
CA VAL A 22 1.81 -15.14 9.75
C VAL A 22 1.72 -13.82 8.99
N LEU A 23 1.22 -13.84 7.76
CA LEU A 23 1.03 -12.63 6.94
C LEU A 23 0.03 -11.65 7.58
N ALA A 24 -1.07 -12.14 8.15
CA ALA A 24 -2.04 -11.30 8.86
C ALA A 24 -1.42 -10.65 10.12
N GLY A 25 -0.52 -11.36 10.81
CA GLY A 25 0.29 -10.82 11.90
C GLY A 25 1.26 -9.75 11.40
N ALA A 26 1.97 -10.02 10.30
CA ALA A 26 2.89 -9.08 9.67
C ALA A 26 2.18 -7.79 9.22
N CYS A 27 0.97 -7.88 8.66
CA CYS A 27 0.16 -6.70 8.33
C CYS A 27 -0.13 -5.82 9.57
N LEU A 28 -0.39 -6.44 10.72
CA LEU A 28 -0.63 -5.70 11.97
C LEU A 28 0.66 -5.01 12.46
N VAL A 29 1.78 -5.72 12.43
CA VAL A 29 3.09 -5.15 12.77
C VAL A 29 3.41 -3.97 11.85
N LEU A 30 3.27 -4.14 10.53
CA LEU A 30 3.50 -3.07 9.54
C LEU A 30 2.59 -1.86 9.78
N THR A 31 1.34 -2.07 10.22
CA THR A 31 0.41 -0.97 10.50
C THR A 31 0.90 -0.04 11.62
N VAL A 32 1.70 -0.56 12.57
CA VAL A 32 2.25 0.21 13.69
C VAL A 32 3.68 0.68 13.40
N VAL A 33 4.49 -0.20 12.82
CA VAL A 33 5.90 0.07 12.57
C VAL A 33 6.09 1.10 11.47
N LEU A 34 5.30 1.07 10.38
CA LEU A 34 5.48 2.00 9.26
C LEU A 34 5.31 3.47 9.66
N PRO A 35 4.24 3.89 10.36
CA PRO A 35 4.12 5.29 10.82
C PRO A 35 5.27 5.70 11.73
N LEU A 36 5.68 4.81 12.64
CA LEU A 36 6.75 5.13 13.57
C LEU A 36 8.08 5.33 12.83
N VAL A 37 8.36 4.50 11.82
CA VAL A 37 9.55 4.66 10.95
C VAL A 37 9.47 5.93 10.12
N VAL A 38 8.31 6.29 9.55
CA VAL A 38 8.14 7.52 8.75
C VAL A 38 8.27 8.77 9.61
N ALA A 39 7.68 8.79 10.80
CA ALA A 39 7.82 9.88 11.76
C ALA A 39 9.29 10.05 12.19
N LEU A 40 9.98 8.96 12.55
CA LEU A 40 11.40 9.00 12.87
C LEU A 40 12.24 9.45 11.66
N TYR A 41 11.93 8.98 10.46
CA TYR A 41 12.62 9.40 9.25
C TYR A 41 12.54 10.93 9.07
N TRP A 42 11.36 11.54 9.20
CA TRP A 42 11.23 13.01 9.08
C TRP A 42 11.92 13.80 10.19
N LEU A 43 12.05 13.23 11.39
CA LEU A 43 12.75 13.85 12.52
C LEU A 43 14.27 13.83 12.34
N TRP A 44 14.82 12.76 11.76
CA TRP A 44 16.28 12.51 11.71
C TRP A 44 16.90 12.72 10.32
N ALA A 45 16.10 12.77 9.26
CA ALA A 45 16.61 12.89 7.90
C ALA A 45 17.28 14.24 7.66
N ASP A 46 18.41 14.18 6.95
CA ASP A 46 19.13 15.34 6.44
C ASP A 46 18.27 16.05 5.36
N PRO A 47 18.26 17.39 5.32
CA PRO A 47 17.58 18.15 4.27
C PRO A 47 17.91 17.70 2.84
N VAL A 48 19.14 17.26 2.56
CA VAL A 48 19.56 16.74 1.25
C VAL A 48 18.82 15.44 0.91
N THR A 49 18.68 14.52 1.87
CA THR A 49 17.94 13.27 1.68
C THR A 49 16.47 13.53 1.42
N LEU A 50 15.88 14.49 2.14
CA LEU A 50 14.49 14.92 1.92
C LEU A 50 14.29 15.56 0.54
N ALA A 51 15.25 16.38 0.08
CA ALA A 51 15.22 17.00 -1.24
C ALA A 51 15.27 15.94 -2.36
N VAL A 52 16.19 14.97 -2.27
CA VAL A 52 16.30 13.88 -3.25
C VAL A 52 15.02 13.05 -3.30
N ARG A 53 14.45 12.71 -2.13
CA ARG A 53 13.14 12.03 -2.03
C ARG A 53 12.00 12.80 -2.69
N ALA A 54 12.06 14.13 -2.66
CA ALA A 54 11.09 15.01 -3.32
C ALA A 54 11.41 15.26 -4.81
N ASN A 55 12.31 14.48 -5.42
CA ASN A 55 12.79 14.65 -6.80
C ASN A 55 13.43 16.02 -7.07
N LEU A 56 14.05 16.62 -6.06
CA LEU A 56 14.81 17.85 -6.18
C LEU A 56 16.32 17.55 -6.30
N PRO A 57 17.08 18.39 -7.04
CA PRO A 57 18.53 18.23 -7.11
C PRO A 57 19.20 18.45 -5.74
N PRO A 58 20.34 17.80 -5.48
CA PRO A 58 21.12 18.01 -4.25
C PRO A 58 21.54 19.49 -4.17
N GLY A 59 21.07 20.21 -3.15
CA GLY A 59 21.31 21.66 -3.01
C GLY A 59 20.16 22.57 -3.47
N ALA A 60 19.03 22.01 -3.92
CA ALA A 60 17.83 22.79 -4.21
C ALA A 60 17.26 23.50 -2.96
N VAL A 61 17.49 22.95 -1.77
CA VAL A 61 17.06 23.56 -0.51
C VAL A 61 18.18 24.47 0.00
N GLN A 62 17.96 25.78 -0.04
CA GLN A 62 18.91 26.78 0.43
C GLN A 62 18.52 27.29 1.82
N GLY A 63 19.49 27.52 2.71
CA GLY A 63 19.24 28.12 4.02
C GLY A 63 18.77 27.16 5.13
N GLY A 64 18.77 25.85 4.88
CA GLY A 64 18.35 24.83 5.86
C GLY A 64 16.83 24.63 5.91
N LEU A 65 16.38 23.66 6.71
CA LEU A 65 14.95 23.32 6.83
C LEU A 65 14.34 23.92 8.09
N PHE A 66 13.28 24.70 7.94
CA PHE A 66 12.50 25.18 9.06
C PHE A 66 11.70 24.04 9.71
N ALA A 67 11.46 24.14 11.02
CA ALA A 67 10.72 23.13 11.76
C ALA A 67 9.30 22.89 11.19
N TRP A 68 8.63 23.95 10.73
CA TRP A 68 7.30 23.83 10.14
C TRP A 68 7.30 23.07 8.80
N GLN A 69 8.36 23.19 7.99
CA GLN A 69 8.50 22.44 6.73
C GLN A 69 8.65 20.95 6.99
N ARG A 70 9.43 20.59 8.03
CA ARG A 70 9.57 19.19 8.48
C ARG A 70 8.23 18.63 8.94
N ILE A 71 7.51 19.37 9.79
CA ILE A 71 6.21 18.92 10.31
C ILE A 71 5.19 18.80 9.16
N ALA A 72 5.11 19.79 8.27
CA ALA A 72 4.17 19.77 7.15
C ALA A 72 4.45 18.62 6.17
N GLY A 73 5.72 18.41 5.79
CA GLY A 73 6.09 17.30 4.91
C GLY A 73 5.91 15.93 5.58
N GLY A 74 6.21 15.83 6.88
CA GLY A 74 5.95 14.63 7.68
C GLY A 74 4.47 14.28 7.74
N LEU A 75 3.61 15.26 8.08
CA LEU A 75 2.16 15.07 8.10
C LEU A 75 1.59 14.68 6.74
N LEU A 76 2.10 15.26 5.65
CA LEU A 76 1.65 14.91 4.32
C LEU A 76 2.07 13.48 3.93
N THR A 77 3.28 13.07 4.29
CA THR A 77 3.77 11.70 4.07
C THR A 77 2.96 10.69 4.88
N GLU A 78 2.64 11.02 6.14
CA GLU A 78 1.76 10.22 7.00
C GLU A 78 0.35 10.10 6.43
N LEU A 79 -0.20 11.18 5.86
CA LEU A 79 -1.51 11.15 5.23
C LEU A 79 -1.55 10.16 4.04
N VAL A 80 -0.51 10.17 3.20
CA VAL A 80 -0.37 9.18 2.10
C VAL A 80 -0.26 7.76 2.67
N LEU A 81 0.53 7.58 3.72
CA LEU A 81 0.70 6.29 4.39
C LEU A 81 -0.63 5.75 4.93
N VAL A 82 -1.52 6.60 5.47
CA VAL A 82 -2.84 6.18 5.96
C VAL A 82 -3.63 5.45 4.86
N PHE A 83 -3.59 5.91 3.61
CA PHE A 83 -4.27 5.21 2.51
C PHE A 83 -3.70 3.81 2.28
N LEU A 84 -2.38 3.66 2.32
CA LEU A 84 -1.72 2.36 2.22
C LEU A 84 -2.10 1.45 3.40
N LEU A 85 -2.16 1.98 4.62
CA LEU A 85 -2.57 1.25 5.82
C LEU A 85 -4.02 0.78 5.76
N LEU A 86 -4.92 1.58 5.18
CA LEU A 86 -6.29 1.16 4.90
C LEU A 86 -6.30 -0.04 3.95
N GLY A 87 -5.46 -0.04 2.92
CA GLY A 87 -5.23 -1.20 2.06
C GLY A 87 -4.74 -2.42 2.84
N ILE A 88 -3.66 -2.29 3.61
CA ILE A 88 -3.08 -3.37 4.43
C ILE A 88 -4.12 -3.97 5.39
N ARG A 89 -5.02 -3.16 5.95
CA ARG A 89 -6.13 -3.64 6.80
C ARG A 89 -7.11 -4.52 6.02
N GLN A 90 -7.41 -4.20 4.76
CA GLN A 90 -8.26 -5.07 3.93
C GLN A 90 -7.55 -6.37 3.56
N ALA A 91 -6.26 -6.31 3.22
CA ALA A 91 -5.44 -7.50 3.00
C ALA A 91 -5.43 -8.40 4.25
N ARG A 92 -5.26 -7.83 5.43
CA ARG A 92 -5.34 -8.56 6.71
C ARG A 92 -6.69 -9.25 6.90
N ARG A 93 -7.80 -8.57 6.62
CA ARG A 93 -9.15 -9.17 6.72
C ARG A 93 -9.31 -10.34 5.74
N CYS A 94 -8.80 -10.21 4.52
CA CYS A 94 -8.79 -11.28 3.53
C CYS A 94 -7.99 -12.50 4.03
N LEU A 95 -6.77 -12.28 4.54
CA LEU A 95 -5.92 -13.35 5.08
C LEU A 95 -6.55 -14.05 6.28
N LEU A 96 -7.26 -13.33 7.15
CA LEU A 96 -7.98 -13.94 8.28
C LEU A 96 -9.11 -14.86 7.83
N LEU A 97 -9.81 -14.56 6.72
CA LEU A 97 -10.81 -15.47 6.15
C LEU A 97 -10.17 -16.81 5.72
N PHE A 98 -8.97 -16.77 5.16
CA PHE A 98 -8.24 -17.97 4.74
C PHE A 98 -7.84 -18.85 5.92
N THR A 99 -7.67 -18.28 7.12
CA THR A 99 -7.41 -19.09 8.32
C THR A 99 -8.61 -19.94 8.76
N GLY A 100 -9.83 -19.55 8.35
CA GLY A 100 -11.07 -20.30 8.61
C GLY A 100 -11.52 -21.21 7.47
N ASN A 101 -10.65 -21.51 6.49
CA ASN A 101 -10.98 -22.23 5.24
C ASN A 101 -12.00 -21.52 4.33
N TYR A 102 -12.28 -20.23 4.54
CA TYR A 102 -13.20 -19.45 3.71
C TYR A 102 -12.49 -18.81 2.50
N VAL A 103 -11.90 -19.63 1.64
CA VAL A 103 -11.05 -19.18 0.52
C VAL A 103 -11.85 -18.64 -0.67
N PHE A 104 -12.99 -19.26 -0.98
CA PHE A 104 -13.84 -18.90 -2.13
C PHE A 104 -15.12 -18.19 -1.70
N THR A 105 -14.98 -17.15 -0.88
CA THR A 105 -16.13 -16.32 -0.48
C THR A 105 -16.13 -15.01 -1.25
N ARG A 106 -17.33 -14.52 -1.56
CA ARG A 106 -17.52 -13.17 -2.12
C ARG A 106 -16.89 -12.08 -1.25
N GLN A 107 -16.83 -12.32 0.07
CA GLN A 107 -16.17 -11.42 1.03
C GLN A 107 -14.65 -11.35 0.82
N ALA A 108 -13.97 -12.49 0.61
CA ALA A 108 -12.53 -12.51 0.35
C ALA A 108 -12.17 -11.73 -0.93
N VAL A 109 -12.95 -11.94 -1.99
CA VAL A 109 -12.80 -11.20 -3.26
C VAL A 109 -13.00 -9.70 -3.05
N THR A 110 -14.02 -9.31 -2.30
CA THR A 110 -14.29 -7.89 -1.98
C THR A 110 -13.13 -7.25 -1.21
N TYR A 111 -12.56 -7.95 -0.21
CA TYR A 111 -11.42 -7.44 0.54
C TYR A 111 -10.16 -7.33 -0.33
N LEU A 112 -9.94 -8.26 -1.25
CA LEU A 112 -8.83 -8.21 -2.21
C LEU A 112 -8.96 -7.02 -3.17
N SER A 113 -10.15 -6.79 -3.76
CA SER A 113 -10.40 -5.63 -4.62
C SER A 113 -10.23 -4.31 -3.86
N ARG A 114 -10.70 -4.24 -2.60
CA ARG A 114 -10.53 -3.05 -1.77
C ARG A 114 -9.06 -2.80 -1.42
N PHE A 115 -8.28 -3.84 -1.15
CA PHE A 115 -6.83 -3.71 -0.95
C PHE A 115 -6.18 -3.06 -2.17
N ALA A 116 -6.47 -3.58 -3.37
CA ALA A 116 -5.95 -3.04 -4.62
C ALA A 116 -6.38 -1.58 -4.85
N ALA A 117 -7.66 -1.25 -4.61
CA ALA A 117 -8.15 0.11 -4.74
C ALA A 117 -7.44 1.09 -3.80
N TRP A 118 -7.26 0.74 -2.52
CA TRP A 118 -6.53 1.59 -1.57
C TRP A 118 -5.05 1.71 -1.90
N ALA A 119 -4.41 0.65 -2.41
CA ALA A 119 -3.04 0.70 -2.89
C ALA A 119 -2.91 1.68 -4.07
N ALA A 120 -3.84 1.64 -5.04
CA ALA A 120 -3.87 2.59 -6.14
C ALA A 120 -4.10 4.04 -5.66
N VAL A 121 -5.04 4.26 -4.74
CA VAL A 121 -5.27 5.58 -4.12
C VAL A 121 -4.00 6.08 -3.41
N SER A 122 -3.27 5.21 -2.70
CA SER A 122 -2.03 5.61 -2.04
C SER A 122 -0.95 6.03 -3.04
N ALA A 123 -0.80 5.32 -4.16
CA ALA A 123 0.16 5.68 -5.21
C ALA A 123 -0.18 7.03 -5.86
N LEU A 124 -1.46 7.29 -6.14
CA LEU A 124 -1.91 8.58 -6.67
C LEU A 124 -1.70 9.72 -5.65
N ALA A 125 -1.99 9.46 -4.38
CA ALA A 125 -1.77 10.41 -3.31
C ALA A 125 -0.27 10.73 -3.14
N GLU A 126 0.61 9.75 -3.34
CA GLU A 126 2.07 9.93 -3.29
C GLU A 126 2.58 10.87 -4.39
N ILE A 127 2.07 10.73 -5.63
CA ILE A 127 2.43 11.62 -6.75
C ILE A 127 2.07 13.08 -6.43
N LEU A 128 0.87 13.29 -5.87
CA LEU A 128 0.43 14.64 -5.45
C LEU A 128 1.24 15.15 -4.27
N ALA A 129 1.49 14.30 -3.27
CA ALA A 129 2.24 14.66 -2.08
C ALA A 129 3.68 15.03 -2.40
N ALA A 130 4.35 14.30 -3.30
CA ALA A 130 5.71 14.62 -3.74
C ALA A 130 5.77 16.02 -4.39
N THR A 131 4.76 16.37 -5.20
CA THR A 131 4.66 17.71 -5.79
C THR A 131 4.53 18.79 -4.71
N ILE A 132 3.64 18.59 -3.74
CA ILE A 132 3.42 19.54 -2.64
C ILE A 132 4.67 19.64 -1.75
N ILE A 133 5.29 18.52 -1.39
CA ILE A 133 6.52 18.48 -0.58
C ILE A 133 7.65 19.22 -1.29
N SER A 134 7.81 19.08 -2.61
CA SER A 134 8.84 19.81 -3.35
C SER A 134 8.69 21.33 -3.22
N THR A 135 7.45 21.83 -3.27
CA THR A 135 7.16 23.26 -3.05
C THR A 135 7.37 23.67 -1.59
N ILE A 136 6.94 22.86 -0.61
CA ILE A 136 7.15 23.16 0.81
C ILE A 136 8.64 23.28 1.13
N LEU A 137 9.46 22.37 0.61
CA LEU A 137 10.91 22.35 0.86
C LEU A 137 11.62 23.56 0.23
N THR A 138 11.15 24.05 -0.91
CA THR A 138 11.76 25.19 -1.62
C THR A 138 11.09 26.54 -1.32
N ALA A 139 10.00 26.57 -0.54
CA ALA A 139 9.29 27.79 -0.17
C ALA A 139 10.18 28.80 0.58
N GLY A 140 11.22 28.33 1.29
CA GLY A 140 12.19 29.18 2.00
C GLY A 140 13.31 29.74 1.10
N ASN A 141 13.38 29.35 -0.18
CA ASN A 141 14.41 29.82 -1.09
C ASN A 141 14.18 31.28 -1.50
N PRO A 142 15.24 32.00 -1.92
CA PRO A 142 15.12 33.33 -2.51
C PRO A 142 14.14 33.35 -3.71
N PRO A 143 13.46 34.48 -3.96
CA PRO A 143 12.57 34.62 -5.10
C PRO A 143 13.32 34.31 -6.41
N GLY A 144 12.78 33.39 -7.22
CA GLY A 144 13.40 32.89 -8.46
C GLY A 144 14.08 31.51 -8.34
N MET A 145 14.24 30.97 -7.14
CA MET A 145 14.85 29.65 -6.88
C MET A 145 13.85 28.62 -6.30
N GLN A 146 12.54 28.84 -6.50
CA GLN A 146 11.50 27.88 -6.13
C GLN A 146 11.40 26.81 -7.22
N HIS A 147 11.49 25.54 -6.83
CA HIS A 147 11.44 24.42 -7.77
C HIS A 147 10.16 23.62 -7.52
N ILE A 148 9.42 23.35 -8.60
CA ILE A 148 8.29 22.42 -8.59
C ILE A 148 8.77 21.15 -9.28
N ALA A 149 8.92 20.07 -8.50
CA ALA A 149 9.24 18.76 -9.04
C ALA A 149 7.97 17.90 -9.02
N VAL A 150 7.65 17.29 -10.16
CA VAL A 150 6.56 16.31 -10.24
C VAL A 150 7.12 14.96 -9.84
N GLY A 151 6.63 14.40 -8.74
CA GLY A 151 7.12 13.12 -8.20
C GLY A 151 6.49 11.89 -8.83
N VAL A 152 6.45 11.83 -10.17
CA VAL A 152 6.08 10.60 -10.87
C VAL A 152 7.33 9.74 -11.02
N GLY A 153 7.43 8.69 -10.21
CA GLY A 153 8.51 7.72 -10.24
C GLY A 153 8.05 6.33 -10.74
N SER A 154 9.03 5.47 -10.99
CA SER A 154 8.77 4.08 -11.41
C SER A 154 8.04 3.27 -10.33
N ASP A 155 8.28 3.56 -9.05
CA ASP A 155 7.68 2.86 -7.91
C ASP A 155 6.15 3.02 -7.88
N GLN A 156 5.66 4.24 -8.08
CA GLN A 156 4.21 4.53 -8.08
C GLN A 156 3.53 3.90 -9.30
N LEU A 157 4.20 3.93 -10.46
CA LEU A 157 3.70 3.28 -11.69
C LEU A 157 3.63 1.76 -11.54
N MET A 158 4.65 1.13 -10.96
CA MET A 158 4.65 -0.30 -10.67
C MET A 158 3.54 -0.66 -9.68
N LEU A 159 3.38 0.11 -8.59
CA LEU A 159 2.32 -0.12 -7.62
C LEU A 159 0.93 0.01 -8.24
N LEU A 160 0.69 1.02 -9.07
CA LEU A 160 -0.56 1.19 -9.82
C LEU A 160 -0.83 0.02 -10.76
N PHE A 161 0.19 -0.43 -11.48
CA PHE A 161 0.07 -1.57 -12.39
C PHE A 161 -0.29 -2.85 -11.62
N PHE A 162 0.43 -3.17 -10.54
CA PHE A 162 0.12 -4.34 -9.71
C PHE A 162 -1.25 -4.24 -9.06
N ALA A 163 -1.62 -3.07 -8.53
CA ALA A 163 -2.95 -2.84 -7.99
C ALA A 163 -4.03 -3.06 -9.06
N GLY A 164 -3.83 -2.54 -10.27
CA GLY A 164 -4.74 -2.75 -11.40
C GLY A 164 -4.90 -4.22 -11.76
N MET A 165 -3.80 -4.98 -11.82
CA MET A 165 -3.83 -6.42 -12.06
C MET A 165 -4.62 -7.16 -10.97
N VAL A 166 -4.34 -6.89 -9.69
CA VAL A 166 -5.03 -7.54 -8.56
C VAL A 166 -6.52 -7.21 -8.55
N TRP A 167 -6.88 -5.95 -8.83
CA TRP A 167 -8.29 -5.55 -8.94
C TRP A 167 -8.98 -6.28 -10.09
N LEU A 168 -8.37 -6.32 -11.28
CA LEU A 168 -8.94 -7.01 -12.44
C LEU A 168 -9.13 -8.51 -12.15
N MET A 169 -8.13 -9.17 -11.57
CA MET A 169 -8.21 -10.59 -11.19
C MET A 169 -9.33 -10.84 -10.17
N ALA A 170 -9.47 -9.98 -9.15
CA ALA A 170 -10.55 -10.09 -8.19
C ALA A 170 -11.93 -9.90 -8.86
N GLY A 171 -12.04 -8.99 -9.84
CA GLY A 171 -13.24 -8.81 -10.66
C GLY A 171 -13.63 -10.07 -11.44
N VAL A 172 -12.65 -10.70 -12.11
CA VAL A 172 -12.85 -11.95 -12.86
C VAL A 172 -13.29 -13.08 -11.94
N ILE A 173 -12.66 -13.24 -10.77
CA ILE A 173 -13.05 -14.26 -9.78
C ILE A 173 -14.49 -14.02 -9.30
N SER A 174 -14.87 -12.76 -9.05
CA SER A 174 -16.24 -12.42 -8.63
C SER A 174 -17.28 -12.79 -9.68
N GLN A 175 -16.97 -12.62 -10.97
CA GLN A 175 -17.88 -12.97 -12.07
C GLN A 175 -18.04 -14.49 -12.19
N GLY A 176 -16.94 -15.24 -12.07
CA GLY A 176 -16.97 -16.71 -12.07
C GLY A 176 -17.81 -17.28 -10.92
N GLN A 177 -17.70 -16.71 -9.72
CA GLN A 177 -18.52 -17.10 -8.57
C GLN A 177 -20.02 -16.84 -8.83
N LYS A 178 -20.38 -15.68 -9.39
CA LYS A 178 -21.78 -15.35 -9.70
C LYS A 178 -22.39 -16.33 -10.71
N LEU A 179 -21.63 -16.69 -11.75
CA LEU A 179 -22.09 -17.64 -12.76
C LEU A 179 -22.27 -19.06 -12.19
N ALA A 180 -21.41 -19.47 -11.26
CA ALA A 180 -21.55 -20.75 -10.57
C ALA A 180 -22.76 -20.78 -9.62
N GLU A 181 -23.02 -19.68 -8.90
CA GLU A 181 -24.20 -19.52 -8.05
C GLU A 181 -25.50 -19.56 -8.87
N GLU A 182 -25.52 -18.89 -10.03
CA GLU A 182 -26.66 -18.94 -10.96
C GLU A 182 -26.88 -20.36 -11.49
N ASN A 183 -25.84 -21.03 -11.99
CA ASN A 183 -25.95 -22.42 -12.46
C ASN A 183 -26.42 -23.40 -11.38
N ALA A 184 -26.02 -23.21 -10.12
CA ALA A 184 -26.47 -24.03 -9.01
C ALA A 184 -27.94 -23.78 -8.62
N SER A 185 -28.53 -22.66 -9.04
CA SER A 185 -29.96 -22.34 -8.81
C SER A 185 -30.89 -22.93 -9.87
N PHE A 186 -30.36 -23.40 -11.00
CA PHE A 186 -31.12 -23.99 -12.10
C PHE A 186 -31.18 -25.53 -12.08
N VAL A 187 -30.45 -26.19 -11.16
CA VAL A 187 -30.47 -27.66 -10.94
C VAL A 187 -31.30 -27.98 -9.72
#